data_AF-A0A840Q9V3-F1
#
_entry.id   AF-A0A840Q9V3-F1
#
_cell.length_a   1.000
_cell.length_b   1.000
_cell.length_c   1.000
_cell.angle_alpha   90.00
_cell.angle_beta   90.00
_cell.angle_gamma   90.00
#
_symmetry.space_group_name_H-M   'P 1'
#
loop_
_entity.id
_entity.type
_entity.pdbx_description
1 polymer ?
#
loop_
_entity_poly.entity_id
_entity_poly.type
_entity_poly.pdbx_seq_one_letter_code
_entity_poly.pdbx_strand_id
1 'polypeptide(L)' 'MVIGSWDKYNGAVCSLWDVARDRRFNHYVEVIPEVLMSETDALLNTYLDKPQAS' A
#
# COMPACT_ATOMS: atom_id res chain seq x y z
N MET A 1 -10.88 0.33 -3.60
CA MET A 1 -9.76 0.78 -2.74
C MET A 1 -8.80 1.58 -3.59
N VAL A 2 -8.39 2.77 -3.13
CA VAL A 2 -7.43 3.61 -3.82
C VAL A 2 -6.18 3.69 -2.97
N ILE A 3 -5.00 3.42 -3.55
CA ILE A 3 -3.71 3.46 -2.85
C ILE A 3 -2.72 4.34 -3.64
N GLY A 4 -1.85 5.04 -2.92
CA GLY A 4 -0.84 5.92 -3.52
C GLY A 4 0.53 5.25 -3.66
N SER A 5 1.16 4.94 -2.54
CA SER A 5 2.49 4.31 -2.49
C SER A 5 2.40 2.79 -2.30
N TRP A 6 3.42 2.07 -2.79
CA TRP A 6 3.60 0.64 -2.63
C TRP A 6 4.47 0.29 -1.42
N ASP A 7 3.97 -0.53 -0.50
CA ASP A 7 4.84 -1.21 0.47
C ASP A 7 5.32 -2.55 -0.08
N LYS A 8 6.61 -2.59 -0.43
CA LYS A 8 7.31 -3.77 -0.96
C LYS A 8 7.39 -4.93 0.04
N TYR A 9 7.37 -4.64 1.34
CA TYR A 9 7.65 -5.62 2.38
C TYR A 9 6.39 -6.06 3.14
N ASN A 10 5.42 -5.16 3.36
CA ASN A 10 4.25 -5.44 4.20
C ASN A 10 2.89 -5.21 3.54
N GLY A 11 2.83 -4.93 2.24
CA GLY A 11 1.54 -4.69 1.60
C GLY A 11 0.64 -5.94 1.56
N ALA A 12 -0.55 -5.83 2.16
CA ALA A 12 -1.61 -6.83 2.16
C ALA A 12 -2.55 -6.72 0.94
N VAL A 13 -2.28 -5.73 0.08
CA VAL A 13 -3.01 -5.45 -1.16
C VAL A 13 -1.99 -5.27 -2.25
N CYS A 14 -2.05 -6.14 -3.27
CA CYS A 14 -1.27 -6.04 -4.51
C CYS A 14 0.27 -6.12 -4.40
N SER A 15 0.89 -6.34 -3.22
CA SER A 15 2.33 -6.64 -3.10
C SER A 15 2.61 -8.10 -2.73
N LEU A 16 2.67 -8.46 -1.45
CA LEU A 16 2.95 -9.84 -1.02
C LEU A 16 1.68 -10.70 -1.02
N TRP A 17 0.56 -10.10 -0.61
CA TRP A 17 -0.74 -10.74 -0.60
C TRP A 17 -1.76 -9.83 -1.29
N ASP A 18 -2.74 -10.44 -1.93
CA ASP A 18 -3.83 -9.72 -2.59
C ASP A 18 -5.17 -10.07 -1.93
N VAL A 19 -5.26 -9.74 -0.64
CA VAL A 19 -6.38 -10.15 0.21
C VAL A 19 -7.69 -9.53 -0.26
N ALA A 20 -7.65 -8.28 -0.72
CA ALA A 20 -8.82 -7.54 -1.19
C ALA A 20 -9.44 -8.11 -2.48
N ARG A 21 -8.67 -8.89 -3.25
CA ARG A 21 -9.13 -9.55 -4.48
C ARG A 21 -9.12 -11.07 -4.37
N ASP A 22 -8.97 -11.60 -3.14
CA ASP A 22 -9.03 -13.04 -2.90
C ASP A 22 -10.44 -13.57 -3.19
N ARG A 23 -10.51 -14.52 -4.12
CA ARG A 23 -11.76 -15.13 -4.62
C ARG A 23 -12.51 -15.94 -3.58
N ARG A 24 -11.91 -16.22 -2.41
CA ARG A 24 -12.53 -16.92 -1.28
C ARG A 24 -13.44 -16.01 -0.45
N PHE A 25 -13.36 -14.69 -0.64
CA PHE A 25 -14.26 -13.74 0.03
C PHE A 25 -15.48 -13.41 -0.83
N ASN A 26 -16.61 -13.12 -0.17
CA ASN A 26 -17.87 -12.76 -0.83
C ASN A 26 -17.85 -11.38 -1.51
N HIS A 27 -16.83 -10.55 -1.25
CA HIS A 27 -16.74 -9.20 -1.79
C HIS A 27 -15.52 -9.06 -2.68
N TYR A 28 -15.74 -8.52 -3.87
CA TYR A 28 -14.68 -8.16 -4.80
C TYR A 28 -14.42 -6.66 -4.74
N VAL A 29 -13.21 -6.29 -4.35
CA VAL A 29 -12.82 -4.89 -4.25
C VAL A 29 -11.94 -4.53 -5.44
N GLU A 30 -12.40 -3.59 -6.27
CA GLU A 30 -11.54 -2.97 -7.28
C GLU A 30 -10.43 -2.18 -6.58
N VAL A 31 -9.19 -2.36 -7.02
CA VAL A 31 -8.02 -1.66 -6.48
C VAL A 31 -7.42 -0.79 -7.57
N ILE A 32 -7.36 0.52 -7.30
CA ILE A 32 -6.70 1.51 -8.16
C ILE A 32 -5.41 1.95 -7.46
N PRO A 33 -4.24 1.50 -7.94
CA PRO A 33 -2.98 1.87 -7.34
C PRO A 33 -2.37 3.14 -7.94
N GLU A 34 -1.26 3.59 -7.35
CA GLU A 34 -0.35 4.60 -7.92
C GLU A 34 -0.91 6.03 -7.96
N VAL A 35 -1.99 6.29 -7.22
CA VAL A 35 -2.62 7.61 -7.19
C VAL A 35 -1.78 8.56 -6.33
N LEU A 36 -1.19 9.59 -6.97
CA LEU A 36 -0.24 10.51 -6.33
C LEU A 36 0.97 9.78 -5.71
N MET A 37 1.45 8.73 -6.39
CA MET A 37 2.53 7.87 -5.90
C MET A 37 3.73 8.70 -5.44
N SER A 38 4.22 9.63 -6.26
CA SER A 38 5.42 10.41 -5.96
C SER A 38 5.30 11.23 -4.67
N GLU A 39 4.14 11.85 -4.43
CA GLU A 39 3.85 12.61 -3.22
C GLU A 39 3.73 11.70 -1.99
N THR A 40 3.04 10.57 -2.12
CA THR A 40 2.93 9.59 -1.02
C THR A 40 4.24 8.89 -0.70
N ASP A 41 5.07 8.58 -1.71
CA ASP A 41 6.41 8.01 -1.54
C ASP A 41 7.31 8.99 -0.79
N ALA A 42 7.28 10.28 -1.17
CA ALA A 42 8.05 11.30 -0.48
C ALA A 42 7.68 11.39 1.01
N LEU A 43 6.39 11.33 1.33
CA LEU A 43 5.90 11.32 2.72
C LEU A 43 6.35 10.06 3.47
N LEU A 44 6.20 8.89 2.85
CA LEU A 44 6.56 7.61 3.45
C LEU A 44 8.06 7.51 3.69
N ASN A 45 8.89 7.83 2.70
CA ASN A 45 10.34 7.84 2.82
C ASN A 45 10.80 8.84 3.88
N THR A 46 10.23 10.06 3.90
CA THR A 46 10.53 11.06 4.94
C THR A 46 10.23 10.54 6.35
N TYR A 47 9.18 9.74 6.51
CA TYR A 47 8.83 9.14 7.80
C TYR A 47 9.77 7.98 8.16
N LEU A 48 10.03 7.08 7.22
CA LEU A 48 10.87 5.89 7.43
C LEU A 48 12.35 6.23 7.64
N ASP A 49 12.85 7.28 6.97
CA ASP A 49 14.23 7.76 7.11
C ASP A 49 14.46 8.50 8.43
N LYS A 50 13.39 8.94 9.13
CA LYS A 50 13.52 9.55 10.45
C LYS A 50 13.83 8.46 11.49
N PRO A 51 14.88 8.63 12.32
CA PRO A 51 15.14 7.71 13.42
C PRO A 51 13.93 7.72 14.36
N GLN A 52 13.34 6.54 14.56
CA GLN A 52 12.21 6.37 15.47
C GLN A 52 12.70 6.66 16.89
N ALA A 53 12.14 7.69 17.52
CA ALA A 53 12.36 7.92 18.95
C ALA A 53 11.70 6.75 19.72
N SER A 54 12.50 5.99 20.45
CA SER A 54 12.02 4.91 21.33
C SER A 54 11.27 5.45 22.54
#